data_AF-A0A9E5I2D5-F1
#
_entry.id   AF-A0A9E5I2D5-F1
#
_cell.length_a   1.000
_cell.length_b   1.000
_cell.length_c   1.000
_cell.angle_alpha   90.00
_cell.angle_beta   90.00
_cell.angle_gamma   90.00
#
_symmetry.space_group_name_H-M   'P 1'
#
loop_
_entity.id
_entity.type
_entity.pdbx_description
1 polymer ?
#
loop_
_entity_poly.entity_id
_entity_poly.type
_entity_poly.pdbx_seq_one_letter_code
_entity_poly.pdbx_strand_id
1 'polypeptide(L)'
;MQSLSTPNLIRKAPENFLSQEAIAQINQHGADETRRGFLRKSFMAALGGVGAAGSGLALANPQGDPAILEKQIWQTTLGKNVATEPYGTPSIYEKNLVRRESPGLTRVSAASVAFTPLQGLFGIITPNGL
;
A
#
# COMPACT_ATOMS: atom_id res chain seq x y z
N MET A 1 30.36 -35.51 11.51
CA MET A 1 31.22 -34.59 10.73
C MET A 1 30.33 -33.53 10.13
N GLN A 2 30.44 -32.29 10.63
CA GLN A 2 29.67 -31.14 10.18
C GLN A 2 30.13 -30.74 8.77
N SER A 3 29.19 -30.63 7.83
CA SER A 3 29.45 -30.10 6.49
C SER A 3 29.03 -28.64 6.46
N LEU A 4 29.99 -27.77 6.16
CA LEU A 4 29.88 -26.32 6.14
C LEU A 4 28.98 -25.88 4.96
N SER A 5 27.95 -25.10 5.29
CA SER A 5 26.99 -24.53 4.33
C SER A 5 27.65 -23.36 3.58
N THR A 6 27.98 -23.54 2.31
CA THR A 6 28.32 -22.44 1.39
C THR A 6 27.03 -21.75 0.92
N PRO A 7 26.83 -20.44 1.19
CA PRO A 7 25.53 -19.78 1.09
C PRO A 7 25.07 -19.35 -0.32
N ASN A 8 25.84 -19.64 -1.39
CA ASN A 8 25.64 -19.00 -2.72
C ASN A 8 25.44 -19.96 -3.91
N LEU A 9 24.92 -21.18 -3.69
CA LEU A 9 24.50 -22.06 -4.78
C LEU A 9 22.97 -22.14 -4.82
N ILE A 10 22.37 -21.83 -5.97
CA ILE A 10 20.95 -22.10 -6.24
C ILE A 10 20.75 -23.61 -6.06
N ARG A 11 20.13 -24.01 -4.95
CA ARG A 11 19.69 -25.38 -4.74
C ARG A 11 18.53 -25.61 -5.69
N LYS A 12 18.64 -26.65 -6.53
CA LYS A 12 17.53 -27.11 -7.36
C LYS A 12 16.33 -27.32 -6.44
N ALA A 13 15.16 -26.82 -6.84
CA ALA A 13 13.98 -26.97 -6.02
C ALA A 13 13.78 -28.47 -5.76
N PRO A 14 13.38 -28.87 -4.55
CA PRO A 14 13.13 -30.27 -4.25
C PRO A 14 11.87 -30.73 -4.99
N GLU A 15 12.03 -31.10 -6.26
CA GLU A 15 10.94 -31.39 -7.21
C GLU A 15 10.16 -32.69 -6.87
N ASN A 16 10.58 -33.48 -5.85
CA ASN A 16 10.09 -34.86 -5.63
C ASN A 16 9.80 -35.20 -4.15
N PHE A 17 9.12 -34.33 -3.42
CA PHE A 17 8.75 -34.64 -2.02
C PHE A 17 7.57 -35.59 -1.86
N LEU A 18 6.78 -35.79 -2.92
CA LEU A 18 5.57 -36.60 -2.86
C LEU A 18 5.85 -37.92 -3.57
N SER A 19 5.82 -39.02 -2.83
CA SER A 19 5.88 -40.35 -3.42
C SER A 19 4.63 -40.58 -4.29
N GLN A 20 4.78 -41.34 -5.37
CA GLN A 20 3.63 -41.66 -6.24
C GLN A 20 2.52 -42.38 -5.47
N GLU A 21 2.89 -43.16 -4.45
CA GLU A 21 1.95 -43.78 -3.52
C GLU A 21 1.15 -42.75 -2.72
N ALA A 22 1.78 -41.69 -2.22
CA ALA A 22 1.09 -40.64 -1.49
C ALA A 22 0.11 -39.87 -2.41
N ILE A 23 0.49 -39.63 -3.66
CA ILE A 23 -0.37 -38.99 -4.67
C ILE A 23 -1.54 -39.91 -5.03
N ALA A 24 -1.29 -41.21 -5.23
CA ALA A 24 -2.33 -42.18 -5.52
C ALA A 24 -3.32 -42.33 -4.35
N GLN A 25 -2.83 -42.35 -3.12
CA GLN A 25 -3.68 -42.36 -1.92
C GLN A 25 -4.55 -41.11 -1.82
N ILE A 26 -4.02 -39.92 -2.11
CA ILE A 26 -4.78 -38.66 -2.14
C ILE A 26 -5.87 -38.69 -3.20
N ASN A 27 -5.57 -39.21 -4.40
CA ASN A 27 -6.54 -39.29 -5.48
C ASN A 27 -7.64 -40.34 -5.22
N GLN A 28 -7.29 -41.44 -4.56
CA GLN A 28 -8.24 -42.54 -4.28
C GLN A 28 -9.14 -42.27 -3.08
N HIS A 29 -8.60 -41.72 -2.00
CA HIS A 29 -9.33 -41.53 -0.74
C HIS A 29 -9.76 -40.07 -0.53
N GLY A 30 -9.27 -39.14 -1.35
CA GLY A 30 -9.59 -37.72 -1.26
C GLY A 30 -9.07 -37.06 0.02
N ALA A 31 -9.63 -35.89 0.34
CA ALA A 31 -9.38 -35.23 1.63
C ALA A 31 -10.25 -35.87 2.71
N ASP A 32 -9.79 -37.02 3.23
CA ASP A 32 -10.39 -37.75 4.35
C ASP A 32 -10.60 -36.88 5.60
N GLU A 33 -11.54 -37.28 6.46
CA GLU A 33 -11.86 -36.59 7.71
C GLU A 33 -10.66 -36.53 8.68
N THR A 34 -9.74 -37.49 8.61
CA THR A 34 -8.47 -37.45 9.37
C THR A 34 -7.58 -36.29 8.94
N ARG A 35 -7.50 -36.01 7.63
CA ARG A 35 -6.67 -34.96 7.04
C ARG A 35 -7.32 -33.58 7.19
N ARG A 36 -8.65 -33.49 6.98
CA ARG A 36 -9.44 -32.27 7.28
C ARG A 36 -9.44 -31.97 8.76
N GLY A 37 -9.56 -32.99 9.60
CA GLY A 37 -9.43 -32.91 11.05
C GLY A 37 -8.06 -32.41 11.47
N PHE A 38 -6.98 -32.88 10.84
CA PHE A 38 -5.63 -32.37 11.07
C PHE A 38 -5.50 -30.88 10.69
N LEU A 39 -5.98 -30.47 9.51
CA LEU A 39 -5.94 -29.05 9.12
C LEU A 39 -6.79 -28.17 10.04
N ARG A 40 -8.00 -28.61 10.42
CA ARG A 40 -8.85 -27.91 11.39
C ARG A 40 -8.17 -27.81 12.76
N LYS A 41 -7.60 -28.91 13.26
CA LYS A 41 -6.90 -28.94 14.55
C LYS A 41 -5.63 -28.09 14.52
N SER A 42 -4.86 -28.14 13.44
CA SER A 42 -3.65 -27.32 13.25
C SER A 42 -4.00 -25.83 13.10
N PHE A 43 -5.09 -25.50 12.41
CA PHE A 43 -5.60 -24.12 12.31
C PHE A 43 -6.13 -23.63 13.67
N MET A 44 -6.89 -24.45 14.40
CA MET A 44 -7.36 -24.11 15.75
C MET A 44 -6.22 -24.04 16.76
N ALA A 45 -5.19 -24.88 16.64
CA ALA A 45 -3.98 -24.80 17.46
C ALA A 45 -3.15 -23.56 17.11
N ALA A 46 -3.11 -23.15 15.83
CA ALA A 46 -2.52 -21.89 15.43
C ALA A 46 -3.29 -20.71 16.01
N LEU A 47 -4.62 -20.72 15.96
CA LEU A 47 -5.46 -19.69 16.59
C LEU A 47 -5.35 -19.70 18.13
N GLY A 48 -5.21 -20.88 18.76
CA GLY A 48 -5.02 -21.03 20.20
C GLY A 48 -3.61 -20.68 20.69
N GLY A 49 -2.60 -20.83 19.84
CA GLY A 49 -1.21 -20.44 20.11
C GLY A 49 -0.92 -18.96 19.83
N VAL A 50 -1.72 -18.29 19.00
CA VAL A 50 -1.61 -16.86 18.68
C VAL A 50 -2.19 -15.96 19.79
N GLY A 51 -2.84 -16.52 20.81
CA GLY A 51 -3.29 -15.76 21.98
C GLY A 51 -2.18 -15.09 22.80
N ALA A 52 -0.91 -15.47 22.63
CA ALA A 52 0.22 -14.97 23.44
C ALA A 52 1.37 -14.33 22.64
N ALA A 53 1.37 -14.34 21.31
CA ALA A 53 2.43 -13.74 20.50
C ALA A 53 1.83 -12.92 19.36
N GLY A 54 1.47 -11.68 19.67
CA GLY A 54 1.04 -10.70 18.68
C GLY A 54 2.20 -10.31 17.75
N SER A 55 1.99 -10.46 16.44
CA SER A 55 2.46 -9.53 15.41
C SER A 55 2.01 -9.98 14.02
N GLY A 56 1.15 -9.20 13.37
CA GLY A 56 1.26 -9.03 11.91
C GLY A 56 0.08 -9.38 11.00
N LEU A 57 -1.05 -9.89 11.50
CA LEU A 57 -2.28 -9.79 10.70
C LEU A 57 -2.82 -8.38 10.93
N ALA A 58 -2.70 -7.52 9.92
CA ALA A 58 -3.47 -6.29 9.88
C ALA A 58 -4.93 -6.69 10.06
N LEU A 59 -5.45 -6.49 11.27
CA LEU A 59 -6.87 -6.55 11.55
C LEU A 59 -7.48 -5.46 10.67
N ALA A 60 -7.91 -5.82 9.48
CA ALA A 60 -8.76 -4.98 8.66
C ALA A 60 -9.86 -4.50 9.61
N ASN A 61 -10.02 -3.18 9.72
CA ASN A 61 -11.09 -2.61 10.53
C ASN A 61 -12.38 -3.36 10.13
N PRO A 62 -13.05 -4.08 11.04
CA PRO A 62 -14.19 -4.92 10.67
C PRO A 62 -15.33 -4.10 10.04
N GLN A 63 -15.34 -2.78 10.24
CA GLN A 63 -16.27 -1.84 9.62
C GLN A 63 -15.81 -1.30 8.25
N GLY A 64 -14.56 -1.52 7.84
CA GLY A 64 -13.98 -1.01 6.59
C GLY A 64 -13.78 0.52 6.58
N ASP A 65 -13.27 1.05 5.46
CA ASP A 65 -13.14 2.50 5.25
C ASP A 65 -14.45 3.04 4.64
N PRO A 66 -15.18 3.93 5.33
CA PRO A 66 -16.40 4.52 4.79
C PRO A 66 -16.17 5.31 3.50
N ALA A 67 -14.97 5.85 3.26
CA ALA A 67 -14.64 6.52 2.01
C ALA A 67 -14.69 5.57 0.78
N ILE A 68 -14.57 4.25 1.01
CA ILE A 68 -14.62 3.21 -0.01
C ILE A 68 -16.00 2.53 -0.03
N LEU A 69 -16.52 2.18 1.14
CA LEU A 69 -17.75 1.37 1.24
C LEU A 69 -19.02 2.19 1.00
N GLU A 70 -19.01 3.47 1.36
CA GLU A 70 -20.17 4.35 1.22
C GLU A 70 -20.00 5.30 0.04
N LYS A 71 -21.12 5.65 -0.61
CA LYS A 71 -21.11 6.58 -1.73
C LYS A 71 -20.82 7.99 -1.24
N GLN A 72 -19.79 8.60 -1.83
CA GLN A 72 -19.40 9.96 -1.50
C GLN A 72 -20.23 10.97 -2.29
N ILE A 73 -20.40 12.18 -1.74
CA ILE A 73 -21.27 13.22 -2.34
C ILE A 73 -20.92 13.55 -3.80
N TRP A 74 -19.62 13.54 -4.15
CA TRP A 74 -19.14 13.85 -5.51
C TRP A 74 -19.38 12.71 -6.52
N GLN A 75 -19.82 11.53 -6.07
CA GLN A 75 -20.20 10.43 -6.96
C GLN A 75 -21.65 10.53 -7.44
N THR A 76 -22.50 11.27 -6.73
CA THR A 76 -23.95 11.38 -7.02
C THR A 76 -24.39 12.77 -7.44
N THR A 77 -23.58 13.79 -7.18
CA THR A 77 -23.93 15.20 -7.45
C THR A 77 -23.06 15.77 -8.56
N LEU A 78 -23.62 16.70 -9.34
CA LEU A 78 -22.89 17.43 -10.36
C LEU A 78 -21.87 18.40 -9.74
N GLY A 79 -20.72 18.54 -10.39
CA GLY A 79 -19.70 19.51 -10.04
C GLY A 79 -20.04 20.94 -10.49
N LYS A 80 -19.02 21.79 -10.53
CA LYS A 80 -19.13 23.14 -11.10
C LYS A 80 -19.50 23.05 -12.59
N ASN A 81 -20.28 24.01 -13.07
CA ASN A 81 -20.66 24.12 -14.48
C ASN A 81 -19.46 24.48 -15.37
N VAL A 82 -19.63 24.29 -16.68
CA VAL A 82 -18.65 24.74 -17.68
C VAL A 82 -18.47 26.26 -17.56
N ALA A 83 -17.23 26.73 -17.67
CA ALA A 83 -16.84 28.14 -17.58
C ALA A 83 -17.21 28.85 -16.26
N THR A 84 -17.35 28.11 -15.14
CA THR A 84 -17.52 28.73 -13.81
C THR A 84 -16.32 29.60 -13.43
N GLU A 85 -15.11 29.19 -13.81
CA GLU A 85 -13.87 29.96 -13.67
C GLU A 85 -13.20 30.06 -15.04
N PRO A 86 -13.42 31.15 -15.80
CA PRO A 86 -12.92 31.29 -17.17
C PRO A 86 -11.40 31.25 -17.29
N TYR A 87 -10.69 31.68 -16.25
CA TYR A 87 -9.23 31.64 -16.17
C TYR A 87 -8.82 30.99 -14.85
N GLY A 88 -8.94 29.66 -14.83
CA GLY A 88 -8.84 28.77 -13.67
C GLY A 88 -7.96 29.22 -12.50
N THR A 89 -8.38 28.87 -11.28
CA THR A 89 -7.62 29.10 -10.05
C THR A 89 -7.11 27.76 -9.48
N PRO A 90 -5.94 27.75 -8.80
CA PRO A 90 -5.45 26.54 -8.15
C PRO A 90 -6.41 25.96 -7.11
N SER A 91 -6.28 24.67 -6.84
CA SER A 91 -7.09 23.98 -5.83
C SER A 91 -6.84 24.53 -4.43
N ILE A 92 -7.90 24.61 -3.61
CA ILE A 92 -7.79 25.02 -2.20
C ILE A 92 -6.89 24.10 -1.36
N TYR A 93 -6.74 22.85 -1.78
CA TYR A 93 -5.88 21.86 -1.10
C TYR A 93 -4.39 22.06 -1.42
N GLU A 94 -4.09 22.84 -2.46
CA GLU A 94 -2.73 23.16 -2.92
C GLU A 94 -2.26 24.54 -2.45
N LYS A 95 -2.92 25.13 -1.44
CA LYS A 95 -2.60 26.45 -0.87
C LYS A 95 -1.13 26.64 -0.44
N ASN A 96 -0.41 25.55 -0.24
CA ASN A 96 1.00 25.58 0.18
C ASN A 96 1.98 25.71 -0.99
N LEU A 97 1.53 25.47 -2.24
CA LEU A 97 2.32 25.69 -3.45
C LEU A 97 2.22 27.18 -3.82
N VAL A 98 3.08 27.97 -3.20
CA VAL A 98 3.19 29.42 -3.45
C VAL A 98 4.65 29.83 -3.54
N ARG A 99 4.95 30.87 -4.32
CA ARG A 99 6.26 31.52 -4.25
C ARG A 99 6.48 32.10 -2.86
N ARG A 100 7.69 31.93 -2.33
CA ARG A 100 8.09 32.47 -1.02
C ARG A 100 9.36 33.29 -1.13
N GLU A 101 9.32 34.50 -0.61
CA GLU A 101 10.53 35.30 -0.40
C GLU A 101 11.34 34.71 0.75
N SER A 102 12.67 34.82 0.68
CA SER A 102 13.54 34.49 1.81
C SER A 102 13.75 35.76 2.66
N PRO A 103 13.13 35.85 3.86
CA PRO A 103 13.22 37.05 4.67
C PRO A 103 14.67 37.33 5.07
N GLY A 104 15.11 38.58 4.89
CA GLY A 104 16.47 39.00 5.25
C GLY A 104 17.55 38.72 4.20
N LEU A 105 17.21 38.14 3.04
CA LEU A 105 18.16 38.02 1.93
C LEU A 105 18.46 39.38 1.29
N THR A 106 17.47 40.26 1.20
CA THR A 106 17.63 41.64 0.71
C THR A 106 17.03 42.65 1.69
N ARG A 107 17.41 43.92 1.55
CA ARG A 107 17.00 45.01 2.45
C ARG A 107 15.56 45.46 2.24
N VAL A 108 15.03 45.31 1.03
CA VAL A 108 13.69 45.76 0.62
C VAL A 108 13.03 44.70 -0.26
N SER A 109 11.72 44.46 -0.06
CA SER A 109 10.96 43.46 -0.84
C SER A 109 10.90 43.80 -2.34
N ALA A 110 10.83 45.09 -2.70
CA ALA A 110 10.79 45.54 -4.09
C ALA A 110 12.07 45.18 -4.89
N ALA A 111 13.18 44.92 -4.21
CA ALA A 111 14.44 44.44 -4.80
C ALA A 111 14.87 43.16 -4.08
N SER A 112 13.98 42.16 -4.10
CA SER A 112 14.15 40.84 -3.50
C SER A 112 13.98 39.74 -4.54
N VAL A 113 14.17 38.49 -4.10
CA VAL A 113 13.96 37.28 -4.91
C VAL A 113 12.99 36.37 -4.17
N ALA A 114 12.07 35.76 -4.93
CA ALA A 114 11.17 34.73 -4.46
C ALA A 114 11.52 33.37 -5.07
N PHE A 115 11.23 32.30 -4.34
CA PHE A 115 11.59 30.94 -4.72
C PHE A 115 10.35 30.13 -5.09
N THR A 116 10.45 29.42 -6.21
CA THR A 116 9.45 28.44 -6.65
C THR A 116 9.43 27.24 -5.68
N PRO A 117 8.25 26.73 -5.27
CA PRO A 117 8.12 25.57 -4.39
C PRO A 117 8.42 24.24 -5.13
N LEU A 118 9.67 24.03 -5.55
CA LEU A 118 10.08 22.88 -6.37
C LEU A 118 9.75 21.52 -5.74
N GLN A 119 9.71 21.42 -4.41
CA GLN A 119 9.39 20.20 -3.69
C GLN A 119 7.94 19.70 -3.90
N GLY A 120 7.03 20.59 -4.30
CA GLY A 120 5.64 20.26 -4.59
C GLY A 120 5.34 20.09 -6.08
N LEU A 121 6.31 20.39 -6.95
CA LEU A 121 6.14 20.33 -8.39
C LEU A 121 6.68 19.02 -8.95
N PHE A 122 5.95 18.47 -9.91
CA PHE A 122 6.36 17.29 -10.65
C PHE A 122 6.57 17.64 -12.13
N GLY A 123 7.64 17.10 -12.72
CA GLY A 123 8.02 17.36 -14.11
C GLY A 123 8.97 18.55 -14.27
N ILE A 124 9.10 19.03 -15.51
CA ILE A 124 10.10 20.05 -15.89
C ILE A 124 9.51 21.44 -16.13
N ILE A 125 8.18 21.55 -16.23
CA ILE A 125 7.50 22.81 -16.53
C ILE A 125 7.10 23.49 -15.23
N THR A 126 7.52 24.75 -15.05
CA THR A 126 7.17 25.55 -13.88
C THR A 126 5.96 26.45 -14.19
N PRO A 127 4.86 26.37 -13.41
CA PRO A 127 3.72 27.27 -13.58
C PRO A 127 4.12 28.73 -13.32
N ASN A 128 3.75 29.64 -14.22
CA ASN A 128 4.08 31.07 -14.09
C ASN A 128 3.28 31.74 -12.96
N GLY A 129 2.02 31.31 -12.75
CA GLY A 129 1.07 31.89 -11.79
C GLY A 129 1.26 31.47 -10.33
N LEU A 130 2.36 30.80 -10.01
CA LEU A 130 2.78 30.55 -8.61
C LEU A 130 3.31 31.81 -7.93
#